data_AF-A0A328BCJ5-F1
#
_entry.id   AF-A0A328BCJ5-F1
#
_cell.length_a   1.000
_cell.length_b   1.000
_cell.length_c   1.000
_cell.angle_alpha   90.00
_cell.angle_beta   90.00
_cell.angle_gamma   90.00
#
_symmetry.space_group_name_H-M   'P 1'
#
loop_
_entity.id
_entity.type
_entity.pdbx_description
1 polymer ?
#
loop_
_entity_poly.entity_id
_entity_poly.type
_entity_poly.pdbx_seq_one_letter_code
_entity_poly.pdbx_strand_id
1 'polypeptide(L)'
;MRIKISLLLAVLCSCGAADQPAEQRAAPDPVTAARPGSAANILDPNDPHLDPEIKAELMRTSRPGRLARSIIESAALDSLAALDAVACRSDGEESEEVGIACDTLWEAKLPLFVGYLQQHPRSCLQNALIDALSSRFITSENRAQAIAAFKQKSTERAARLGLSRSEKTLLQQITAAIDPARFD
;
A
#
# COMPACT_ATOMS: atom_id res chain seq x y z
N MET A 1 4.00 -46.67 28.06
CA MET A 1 4.94 -47.37 28.97
C MET A 1 6.26 -46.59 28.95
N ARG A 2 6.80 -46.27 30.13
CA ARG A 2 7.94 -45.36 30.34
C ARG A 2 9.27 -46.08 30.11
N ILE A 3 10.24 -45.42 29.47
CA ILE A 3 11.67 -45.64 29.74
C ILE A 3 12.34 -44.26 29.81
N LYS A 4 12.92 -43.96 30.98
CA LYS A 4 13.81 -42.84 31.30
C LYS A 4 15.24 -43.38 31.32
N ILE A 5 16.21 -42.74 30.67
CA ILE A 5 17.67 -42.78 30.98
C ILE A 5 18.24 -41.45 30.43
N SER A 6 18.43 -40.41 31.26
CA SER A 6 19.61 -40.06 32.08
C SER A 6 20.87 -39.66 31.31
N LEU A 7 21.12 -38.34 31.34
CA LEU A 7 22.38 -37.58 31.46
C LEU A 7 23.71 -38.31 31.24
N LEU A 8 24.58 -37.72 30.42
CA LEU A 8 26.02 -37.63 30.70
C LEU A 8 26.65 -36.43 29.97
N LEU A 9 27.18 -35.50 30.77
CA LEU A 9 28.13 -34.46 30.37
C LEU A 9 29.46 -35.11 29.95
N ALA A 10 30.11 -34.57 28.93
CA ALA A 10 31.55 -34.63 28.79
C ALA A 10 32.07 -33.31 28.18
N VAL A 11 32.66 -32.48 29.06
CA VAL A 11 33.57 -31.39 28.71
C VAL A 11 34.95 -32.02 28.52
N LEU A 12 35.59 -31.82 27.38
CA LEU A 12 37.04 -31.90 27.27
C LEU A 12 37.56 -30.77 26.38
N CYS A 13 38.45 -30.00 26.99
CA CYS A 13 39.25 -28.90 26.50
C CYS A 13 40.49 -29.46 25.78
N SER A 14 40.98 -28.81 24.71
CA SER A 14 42.41 -28.71 24.44
C SER A 14 42.73 -27.62 23.41
N CYS A 15 43.88 -26.98 23.65
CA CYS A 15 44.36 -25.70 23.15
C CYS A 15 45.28 -25.79 21.91
N GLY A 16 45.51 -24.64 21.27
CA GLY A 16 46.74 -24.30 20.52
C GLY A 16 46.58 -24.32 18.99
N ALA A 17 47.06 -23.36 18.19
CA ALA A 17 48.06 -22.30 18.44
C ALA A 17 48.06 -21.22 17.32
N ALA A 18 48.61 -20.05 17.67
CA ALA A 18 49.30 -19.02 16.84
C ALA A 18 48.45 -18.22 15.81
N ASP A 19 48.56 -16.90 15.60
CA ASP A 19 49.71 -15.98 15.58
C ASP A 19 49.17 -14.50 15.61
N GLN A 20 49.39 -13.69 16.65
CA GLN A 20 50.19 -12.43 16.71
C GLN A 20 49.55 -11.10 16.15
N PRO A 21 50.01 -9.92 16.63
CA PRO A 21 49.13 -8.87 17.18
C PRO A 21 48.91 -7.64 16.27
N ALA A 22 47.75 -7.00 16.38
CA ALA A 22 47.46 -5.74 15.70
C ALA A 22 47.88 -4.53 16.57
N GLU A 23 48.93 -3.87 16.10
CA GLU A 23 49.48 -2.61 16.57
C GLU A 23 48.53 -1.42 16.28
N GLN A 24 48.66 -0.40 17.12
CA GLN A 24 47.75 0.74 17.27
C GLN A 24 48.09 1.91 16.31
N ARG A 25 47.04 2.63 15.90
CA ARG A 25 46.96 4.02 15.35
C ARG A 25 47.15 4.21 13.83
N ALA A 26 46.08 4.65 13.16
CA ALA A 26 45.84 6.06 12.81
C ALA A 26 44.51 6.19 12.04
N ALA A 27 43.68 7.15 12.44
CA ALA A 27 42.47 7.52 11.70
C ALA A 27 42.83 8.31 10.42
N PRO A 28 42.05 8.13 9.35
CA PRO A 28 41.57 9.28 8.60
C PRO A 28 40.05 9.25 8.39
N ASP A 29 39.47 10.45 8.33
CA ASP A 29 38.04 10.78 8.30
C ASP A 29 37.20 10.04 7.23
N PRO A 30 35.93 9.71 7.51
CA PRO A 30 35.02 9.20 6.50
C PRO A 30 34.45 10.36 5.66
N VAL A 31 35.00 10.53 4.45
CA VAL A 31 34.34 11.30 3.39
C VAL A 31 33.11 10.54 2.90
N THR A 32 31.95 11.04 3.31
CA THR A 32 30.66 11.08 2.61
C THR A 32 30.38 9.94 1.62
N ALA A 33 29.94 8.80 2.15
CA ALA A 33 29.10 7.89 1.38
C ALA A 33 27.70 8.50 1.24
N ALA A 34 27.35 9.00 0.05
CA ALA A 34 25.99 9.38 -0.28
C ALA A 34 25.07 8.15 -0.12
N ARG A 35 24.24 8.14 0.92
CA ARG A 35 23.14 7.18 1.08
C ARG A 35 22.00 7.60 0.12
N PRO A 36 21.49 6.71 -0.76
CA PRO A 36 20.18 6.90 -1.35
C PRO A 36 19.16 6.46 -0.32
N GLY A 37 18.59 7.41 0.40
CA GLY A 37 17.64 7.13 1.45
C GLY A 37 17.17 8.40 2.12
N SER A 38 16.40 9.20 1.40
CA SER A 38 15.52 10.18 2.04
C SER A 38 14.11 9.63 1.97
N ALA A 39 13.74 8.92 3.04
CA ALA A 39 12.36 8.78 3.41
C ALA A 39 11.75 10.19 3.60
N ALA A 40 10.57 10.39 3.03
CA ALA A 40 9.49 11.22 3.54
C ALA A 40 9.88 12.61 4.08
N ASN A 41 9.96 13.60 3.19
CA ASN A 41 9.27 14.85 3.47
C ASN A 41 7.95 14.79 2.69
N ILE A 42 6.97 14.09 3.26
CA ILE A 42 5.57 14.30 2.88
C ILE A 42 5.26 15.71 3.40
N LEU A 43 5.54 16.72 2.57
CA LEU A 43 5.17 18.10 2.89
C LEU A 43 3.65 18.11 3.03
N ASP A 44 3.16 18.50 4.20
CA ASP A 44 1.74 18.71 4.42
C ASP A 44 1.31 19.93 3.59
N PRO A 45 0.38 19.81 2.61
CA PRO A 45 -0.12 20.95 1.86
C PRO A 45 -0.75 22.04 2.72
N ASN A 46 -1.04 21.74 4.00
CA ASN A 46 -1.60 22.66 4.97
C ASN A 46 -0.60 23.24 5.97
N ASP A 47 0.70 23.01 5.81
CA ASP A 47 1.69 23.73 6.61
C ASP A 47 1.52 25.25 6.35
N PRO A 48 1.18 26.06 7.37
CA PRO A 48 1.02 27.50 7.21
C PRO A 48 2.33 28.20 6.87
N HIS A 49 3.45 27.50 7.00
CA HIS A 49 4.79 27.93 6.61
C HIS A 49 5.22 27.39 5.24
N LEU A 50 4.39 26.60 4.55
CA LEU A 50 4.68 26.17 3.19
C LEU A 50 4.59 27.37 2.25
N ASP A 51 5.63 27.55 1.44
CA ASP A 51 5.65 28.56 0.40
C ASP A 51 4.42 28.40 -0.53
N PRO A 52 3.73 29.49 -0.89
CA PRO A 52 2.51 29.43 -1.69
C PRO A 52 2.73 28.84 -3.09
N GLU A 53 3.91 28.96 -3.68
CA GLU A 53 4.24 28.29 -4.96
C GLU A 53 4.43 26.79 -4.77
N ILE A 54 5.11 26.38 -3.69
CA ILE A 54 5.27 24.96 -3.33
C ILE A 54 3.90 24.33 -3.02
N LYS A 55 3.03 25.05 -2.30
CA LYS A 55 1.66 24.62 -2.01
C LYS A 55 0.82 24.51 -3.28
N ALA A 56 0.90 25.49 -4.18
CA ALA A 56 0.18 25.45 -5.45
C ALA A 56 0.66 24.31 -6.35
N GLU A 57 1.97 24.05 -6.39
CA GLU A 57 2.53 22.92 -7.14
C GLU A 57 2.14 21.59 -6.49
N LEU A 58 2.19 21.49 -5.16
CA LEU A 58 1.77 20.31 -4.41
C LEU A 58 0.28 20.00 -4.63
N MET A 59 -0.58 21.02 -4.65
CA MET A 59 -2.02 20.87 -4.98
C MET A 59 -2.22 20.47 -6.46
N ARG A 60 -1.40 20.98 -7.39
CA ARG A 60 -1.41 20.55 -8.80
C ARG A 60 -0.96 19.11 -8.98
N THR A 61 0.02 18.66 -8.22
CA THR A 61 0.56 17.29 -8.29
C THR A 61 -0.29 16.29 -7.51
N SER A 62 -1.07 16.73 -6.53
CA SER A 62 -1.93 15.90 -5.68
C SER A 62 -3.32 15.62 -6.27
N ARG A 63 -3.59 16.02 -7.52
CA ARG A 63 -4.86 15.68 -8.17
C ARG A 63 -5.00 14.16 -8.29
N PRO A 64 -6.12 13.56 -7.83
CA PRO A 64 -6.31 12.11 -7.82
C PRO A 64 -6.01 11.44 -9.16
N GLY A 65 -6.48 12.02 -10.27
CA GLY A 65 -6.23 11.49 -11.62
C GLY A 65 -4.75 11.49 -12.04
N ARG A 66 -3.96 12.49 -11.61
CA ARG A 66 -2.51 12.53 -11.90
C ARG A 66 -1.76 11.48 -11.09
N LEU A 67 -2.13 11.32 -9.81
CA LEU A 67 -1.56 10.30 -8.93
C LEU A 67 -1.87 8.90 -9.48
N ALA A 68 -3.12 8.61 -9.86
CA ALA A 68 -3.50 7.36 -10.48
C ALA A 68 -2.67 7.06 -11.75
N ARG A 69 -2.48 8.06 -12.61
CA ARG A 69 -1.65 7.91 -13.81
C ARG A 69 -0.19 7.58 -13.48
N SER A 70 0.41 8.31 -12.54
CA SER A 70 1.77 8.04 -12.06
C SER A 70 1.92 6.60 -11.55
N ILE A 71 0.96 6.11 -10.76
CA ILE A 71 0.93 4.73 -10.26
C ILE A 71 0.81 3.73 -11.42
N ILE A 72 0.00 4.03 -12.43
CA ILE A 72 -0.16 3.14 -13.59
C ILE A 72 1.13 3.04 -14.41
N GLU A 73 1.79 4.17 -14.64
CA GLU A 73 3.00 4.24 -15.48
C GLU A 73 4.23 3.69 -14.76
N SER A 74 4.37 3.94 -13.45
CA SER A 74 5.61 3.68 -12.72
C SER A 74 5.49 2.78 -11.48
N ALA A 75 4.27 2.36 -11.11
CA ALA A 75 4.01 1.66 -9.85
C ALA A 75 4.52 2.40 -8.60
N ALA A 76 4.53 3.74 -8.65
CA ALA A 76 5.03 4.58 -7.56
C ALA A 76 4.19 4.41 -6.28
N LEU A 77 4.79 3.81 -5.25
CA LEU A 77 4.17 3.65 -3.93
C LEU A 77 3.95 4.99 -3.23
N ASP A 78 4.85 5.96 -3.43
CA ASP A 78 4.69 7.32 -2.87
C ASP A 78 3.45 8.01 -3.43
N SER A 79 3.11 7.77 -4.71
CA SER A 79 1.88 8.28 -5.32
C SER A 79 0.63 7.61 -4.75
N LEU A 80 0.70 6.33 -4.33
CA LEU A 80 -0.38 5.66 -3.60
C LEU A 80 -0.57 6.26 -2.20
N ALA A 81 0.51 6.51 -1.48
CA ALA A 81 0.45 7.16 -0.17
C ALA A 81 -0.08 8.59 -0.26
N ALA A 82 0.32 9.34 -1.30
CA ALA A 82 -0.23 10.67 -1.56
C ALA A 82 -1.72 10.62 -1.89
N LEU A 83 -2.15 9.65 -2.70
CA LEU A 83 -3.57 9.46 -3.04
C LEU A 83 -4.38 9.11 -1.80
N ASP A 84 -3.84 8.28 -0.90
CA ASP A 84 -4.46 7.94 0.37
C ASP A 84 -4.63 9.15 1.30
N ALA A 85 -3.60 10.00 1.36
CA ALA A 85 -3.67 11.24 2.13
C ALA A 85 -4.71 12.22 1.56
N VAL A 86 -4.87 12.28 0.23
CA VAL A 86 -5.93 13.07 -0.42
C VAL A 86 -7.30 12.48 -0.08
N ALA A 87 -7.47 11.17 -0.22
CA ALA A 87 -8.72 10.48 0.12
C ALA A 87 -9.16 10.66 1.57
N CYS A 88 -8.21 10.76 2.51
CA CYS A 88 -8.54 10.99 3.92
C CYS A 88 -8.97 12.43 4.24
N ARG A 89 -8.74 13.38 3.33
CA ARG A 89 -9.09 14.79 3.52
C ARG A 89 -10.21 15.25 2.60
N SER A 90 -10.48 14.52 1.53
CA SER A 90 -11.48 14.88 0.53
C SER A 90 -12.89 14.82 1.10
N ASP A 91 -13.67 15.85 0.82
CA ASP A 91 -15.12 15.86 0.91
C ASP A 91 -15.71 16.32 -0.45
N GLY A 92 -17.02 16.13 -0.65
CA GLY A 92 -17.72 16.62 -1.84
C GLY A 92 -17.13 16.14 -3.19
N GLU A 93 -16.83 17.07 -4.09
CA GLU A 93 -16.36 16.80 -5.47
C GLU A 93 -14.97 16.13 -5.51
N GLU A 94 -14.07 16.45 -4.58
CA GLU A 94 -12.75 15.82 -4.52
C GLU A 94 -12.87 14.31 -4.21
N SER A 95 -13.90 13.91 -3.46
CA SER A 95 -14.21 12.50 -3.19
C SER A 95 -14.63 11.74 -4.45
N GLU A 96 -15.29 12.40 -5.41
CA GLU A 96 -15.63 11.80 -6.69
C GLU A 96 -14.38 11.54 -7.54
N GLU A 97 -13.47 12.52 -7.62
CA GLU A 97 -12.20 12.35 -8.33
C GLU A 97 -11.33 11.24 -7.71
N VAL A 98 -11.30 11.13 -6.39
CA VAL A 98 -10.64 10.03 -5.67
C VAL A 98 -11.33 8.70 -6.01
N GLY A 99 -12.66 8.66 -6.06
CA GLY A 99 -13.40 7.47 -6.46
C GLY A 99 -13.05 6.99 -7.87
N ILE A 100 -12.99 7.92 -8.84
CA ILE A 100 -12.57 7.63 -10.22
C ILE A 100 -11.14 7.10 -10.26
N ALA A 101 -10.22 7.70 -9.50
CA ALA A 101 -8.84 7.25 -9.39
C ALA A 101 -8.76 5.81 -8.81
N CYS A 102 -9.53 5.52 -7.76
CA CYS A 102 -9.61 4.19 -7.16
C CYS A 102 -10.15 3.13 -8.13
N ASP A 103 -11.23 3.39 -8.86
CA ASP A 103 -11.78 2.46 -9.86
C ASP A 103 -10.77 2.23 -11.00
N THR A 104 -10.11 3.30 -11.44
CA THR A 104 -9.05 3.23 -12.47
C THR A 104 -7.87 2.36 -12.02
N LEU A 105 -7.43 2.50 -10.76
CA LEU A 105 -6.35 1.68 -10.19
C LEU A 105 -6.79 0.23 -9.95
N TRP A 106 -8.04 0.02 -9.54
CA TRP A 106 -8.63 -1.31 -9.45
C TRP A 106 -8.57 -2.02 -10.80
N GLU A 107 -8.94 -1.35 -11.90
CA GLU A 107 -8.93 -1.92 -13.24
C GLU A 107 -7.52 -2.06 -13.86
N ALA A 108 -6.59 -1.15 -13.57
CA ALA A 108 -5.27 -1.15 -14.18
C ALA A 108 -4.18 -1.89 -13.38
N LYS A 109 -4.22 -1.80 -12.05
CA LYS A 109 -3.13 -2.21 -11.14
C LYS A 109 -3.62 -2.96 -9.90
N LEU A 110 -4.58 -3.87 -10.08
CA LEU A 110 -5.23 -4.62 -8.98
C LEU A 110 -4.26 -5.20 -7.94
N PRO A 111 -3.18 -5.93 -8.30
CA PRO A 111 -2.31 -6.54 -7.28
C PRO A 111 -1.57 -5.49 -6.43
N LEU A 112 -1.06 -4.44 -7.07
CA LEU A 112 -0.40 -3.33 -6.38
C LEU A 112 -1.37 -2.65 -5.41
N PHE A 113 -2.58 -2.36 -5.89
CA PHE A 113 -3.55 -1.60 -5.12
C PHE A 113 -4.11 -2.39 -3.93
N VAL A 114 -4.48 -3.67 -4.14
CA VAL A 114 -4.93 -4.55 -3.05
C VAL A 114 -3.79 -4.83 -2.07
N GLY A 115 -2.56 -5.03 -2.57
CA GLY A 115 -1.38 -5.20 -1.72
C GLY A 115 -1.11 -3.98 -0.83
N TYR A 116 -1.28 -2.77 -1.36
CA TYR A 116 -1.21 -1.54 -0.58
C TYR A 116 -2.30 -1.51 0.51
N LEU A 117 -3.57 -1.70 0.15
CA LEU A 117 -4.67 -1.68 1.13
C LEU A 117 -4.49 -2.72 2.24
N GLN A 118 -3.93 -3.89 1.93
CA GLN A 118 -3.63 -4.92 2.92
C GLN A 118 -2.55 -4.48 3.92
N GLN A 119 -1.55 -3.72 3.47
CA GLN A 119 -0.49 -3.17 4.32
C GLN A 119 -0.96 -1.94 5.11
N HIS A 120 -2.00 -1.26 4.62
CA HIS A 120 -2.53 -0.02 5.17
C HIS A 120 -4.02 -0.17 5.56
N PRO A 121 -4.36 -0.93 6.62
CA PRO A 121 -5.76 -1.21 7.00
C PRO A 121 -6.56 0.03 7.48
N ARG A 122 -5.90 1.18 7.63
CA ARG A 122 -6.52 2.48 7.96
C ARG A 122 -6.60 3.42 6.75
N SER A 123 -6.29 2.93 5.55
CA SER A 123 -6.35 3.71 4.32
C SER A 123 -7.79 4.15 4.04
N CYS A 124 -7.96 5.42 3.67
CA CYS A 124 -9.25 5.96 3.26
C CYS A 124 -9.61 5.52 1.83
N LEU A 125 -8.62 5.05 1.05
CA LEU A 125 -8.83 4.52 -0.30
C LEU A 125 -9.74 3.30 -0.33
N GLN A 126 -9.78 2.48 0.73
CA GLN A 126 -10.69 1.35 0.78
C GLN A 126 -12.16 1.81 0.73
N ASN A 127 -12.53 2.80 1.54
CA ASN A 127 -13.88 3.33 1.55
C ASN A 127 -14.20 4.09 0.26
N ALA A 128 -13.26 4.92 -0.22
CA ALA A 128 -13.42 5.63 -1.49
C ALA A 128 -13.63 4.66 -2.67
N LEU A 129 -12.91 3.53 -2.69
CA LEU A 129 -13.11 2.47 -3.66
C LEU A 129 -14.49 1.80 -3.52
N ILE A 130 -14.91 1.45 -2.30
CA ILE A 130 -16.22 0.85 -2.06
C ILE A 130 -17.34 1.77 -2.55
N ASP A 131 -17.24 3.07 -2.25
CA ASP A 131 -18.21 4.07 -2.66
C ASP A 131 -18.23 4.23 -4.20
N ALA A 132 -17.06 4.30 -4.85
CA ALA A 132 -16.95 4.35 -6.30
C ALA A 132 -17.50 3.10 -7.00
N LEU A 133 -17.21 1.91 -6.46
CA LEU A 133 -17.75 0.66 -7.00
C LEU A 133 -19.26 0.54 -6.76
N SER A 134 -19.78 1.09 -5.65
CA SER A 134 -21.20 1.11 -5.37
C SER A 134 -21.95 2.04 -6.31
N SER A 135 -21.39 3.22 -6.59
CA SER A 135 -22.01 4.20 -7.49
C SER A 135 -22.13 3.69 -8.92
N ARG A 136 -21.18 2.85 -9.36
CA ARG A 136 -21.17 2.18 -10.68
C ARG A 136 -22.45 1.40 -11.00
N PHE A 137 -23.17 0.92 -9.99
CA PHE A 137 -24.36 0.07 -10.18
C PHE A 137 -25.69 0.79 -9.93
N ILE A 138 -25.70 2.09 -9.58
CA ILE A 138 -26.94 2.84 -9.28
C ILE A 138 -27.94 2.77 -10.44
N THR A 139 -27.46 2.94 -11.67
CA THR A 139 -28.28 2.99 -12.88
C THR A 139 -28.50 1.62 -13.53
N SER A 140 -28.01 0.53 -12.91
CA SER A 140 -28.16 -0.82 -13.47
C SER A 140 -29.61 -1.32 -13.33
N GLU A 141 -30.24 -1.69 -14.45
CA GLU A 141 -31.62 -2.23 -14.47
C GLU A 141 -31.78 -3.47 -13.57
N ASN A 142 -30.76 -4.35 -13.57
CA ASN A 142 -30.69 -5.51 -12.68
C ASN A 142 -29.42 -5.45 -11.81
N ARG A 143 -29.47 -4.60 -10.77
CA ARG A 143 -28.34 -4.37 -9.85
C ARG A 143 -27.80 -5.65 -9.23
N ALA A 144 -28.66 -6.55 -8.77
CA ALA A 144 -28.25 -7.80 -8.12
C ALA A 144 -27.43 -8.69 -9.06
N GLN A 145 -27.86 -8.86 -10.31
CA GLN A 145 -27.13 -9.63 -11.31
C GLN A 145 -25.80 -8.95 -11.69
N ALA A 146 -25.79 -7.63 -11.86
CA ALA A 146 -24.58 -6.88 -12.18
C ALA A 146 -23.51 -7.00 -11.09
N ILE A 147 -23.91 -6.88 -9.81
CA ILE A 147 -23.01 -7.06 -8.67
C ILE A 147 -22.49 -8.51 -8.59
N ALA A 148 -23.35 -9.50 -8.79
CA ALA A 148 -22.94 -10.91 -8.78
C ALA A 148 -21.90 -11.21 -9.88
N ALA A 149 -22.14 -10.72 -11.10
CA ALA A 149 -21.21 -10.86 -12.22
C ALA A 149 -19.88 -10.14 -11.94
N PHE A 150 -19.92 -8.94 -11.34
CA PHE A 150 -18.73 -8.20 -10.95
C PHE A 150 -17.90 -8.94 -9.88
N LYS A 151 -18.55 -9.48 -8.85
CA LYS A 151 -17.91 -10.29 -7.80
C LYS A 151 -17.20 -11.51 -8.37
N GLN A 152 -17.86 -12.21 -9.30
CA GLN A 152 -17.28 -13.35 -10.00
C GLN A 152 -16.05 -12.92 -10.82
N LYS A 153 -16.18 -11.90 -11.68
CA LYS A 153 -15.07 -11.39 -12.51
C LYS A 153 -13.88 -10.94 -11.67
N SER A 154 -14.13 -10.29 -10.53
CA SER A 154 -13.09 -9.84 -9.60
C SER A 154 -12.34 -11.03 -8.99
N THR A 155 -13.06 -12.08 -8.60
CA THR A 155 -12.47 -13.32 -8.05
C THR A 155 -11.63 -14.07 -9.10
N GLU A 156 -12.15 -14.19 -10.32
CA GLU A 156 -11.42 -14.80 -11.44
C GLU A 156 -10.15 -14.01 -11.78
N ARG A 157 -10.25 -12.68 -11.81
CA ARG A 157 -9.11 -11.79 -12.05
C ARG A 157 -8.06 -11.91 -10.94
N ALA A 158 -8.49 -11.98 -9.68
CA ALA A 158 -7.59 -12.21 -8.54
C ALA A 158 -6.84 -13.56 -8.63
N ALA A 159 -7.52 -14.61 -9.10
CA ALA A 159 -6.91 -15.91 -9.32
C ALA A 159 -5.87 -15.86 -10.45
N ARG A 160 -6.21 -15.24 -11.60
CA ARG A 160 -5.29 -15.11 -12.75
C ARG A 160 -4.05 -14.27 -12.43
N LEU A 161 -4.21 -13.22 -11.63
CA LEU A 161 -3.10 -12.33 -11.24
C LEU A 161 -2.28 -12.87 -10.06
N GLY A 162 -2.61 -14.05 -9.54
CA GLY A 162 -1.81 -14.71 -8.51
C GLY A 162 -1.87 -14.05 -7.13
N LEU A 163 -2.96 -13.34 -6.80
CA LEU A 163 -3.11 -12.71 -5.48
C LEU A 163 -2.95 -13.75 -4.36
N SER A 164 -2.28 -13.35 -3.29
CA SER A 164 -2.11 -14.13 -2.08
C SER A 164 -3.43 -14.41 -1.38
N ARG A 165 -3.43 -15.30 -0.40
CA ARG A 165 -4.63 -15.63 0.37
C ARG A 165 -5.19 -14.41 1.11
N SER A 166 -4.33 -13.61 1.74
CA SER A 166 -4.73 -12.38 2.44
C SER A 166 -5.33 -11.34 1.50
N GLU A 167 -4.70 -11.11 0.34
CA GLU A 167 -5.21 -10.17 -0.67
C GLU A 167 -6.56 -10.63 -1.23
N LYS A 168 -6.74 -11.93 -1.47
CA LYS A 168 -8.04 -12.50 -1.88
C LYS A 168 -9.11 -12.29 -0.84
N THR A 169 -8.78 -12.46 0.45
CA THR A 169 -9.73 -12.17 1.54
C THR A 169 -10.10 -10.70 1.60
N LEU A 170 -9.13 -9.78 1.45
CA LEU A 170 -9.41 -8.34 1.40
C LEU A 170 -10.29 -7.98 0.19
N LEU A 171 -10.00 -8.53 -0.99
CA LEU A 171 -10.83 -8.34 -2.18
C LEU A 171 -12.26 -8.85 -1.97
N GLN A 172 -12.45 -9.98 -1.29
CA GLN A 172 -13.78 -10.48 -0.93
C GLN A 172 -14.51 -9.53 0.03
N GLN A 173 -13.80 -8.96 1.02
CA GLN A 173 -14.38 -7.98 1.94
C GLN A 173 -14.82 -6.70 1.20
N ILE A 174 -13.95 -6.14 0.35
CA ILE A 174 -14.26 -4.95 -0.46
C ILE A 174 -15.48 -5.21 -1.34
N THR A 175 -15.47 -6.30 -2.11
CA THR A 175 -16.57 -6.60 -3.03
C THR A 175 -17.87 -6.96 -2.30
N ALA A 176 -17.81 -7.53 -1.10
CA ALA A 176 -18.99 -7.78 -0.26
C ALA A 176 -19.61 -6.48 0.29
N ALA A 177 -18.80 -5.44 0.51
CA ALA A 177 -19.25 -4.14 1.03
C ALA A 177 -19.88 -3.21 -0.03
N ILE A 178 -19.88 -3.61 -1.31
CA ILE A 178 -20.52 -2.85 -2.39
C ILE A 178 -22.03 -2.82 -2.14
N ASP A 179 -22.56 -1.61 -2.00
CA ASP A 179 -23.98 -1.35 -1.71
C ASP A 179 -24.47 -0.09 -2.44
N PRO A 180 -25.06 -0.24 -3.64
CA PRO A 180 -25.59 0.88 -4.41
C PRO A 180 -26.76 1.60 -3.73
N ALA A 181 -27.47 0.94 -2.81
CA ALA A 181 -28.61 1.54 -2.12
C ALA A 181 -28.22 2.72 -1.22
N ARG A 182 -26.93 2.86 -0.89
CA ARG A 182 -26.39 4.02 -0.16
C ARG A 182 -26.46 5.34 -0.94
N PHE A 183 -26.71 5.28 -2.25
CA PHE A 183 -26.72 6.41 -3.17
C PHE A 183 -28.07 6.60 -3.88
N ASP A 184 -29.11 5.85 -3.49
CA ASP A 184 -30.48 5.98 -3.99
C ASP A 184 -31.23 7.20 -3.40
#